data_AF-A0A6L9IKE0-F1
#
_entry.id   AF-A0A6L9IKE0-F1
#
_cell.length_a   1.000
_cell.length_b   1.000
_cell.length_c   1.000
_cell.angle_alpha   90.00
_cell.angle_beta   90.00
_cell.angle_gamma   90.00
#
_symmetry.space_group_name_H-M   'P 1'
#
loop_
_entity.id
_entity.type
_entity.pdbx_description
1 polymer ?
#
loop_
_entity_poly.entity_id
_entity_poly.type
_entity_poly.pdbx_seq_one_letter_code
_entity_poly.pdbx_strand_id
1 'polypeptide(L)'
;VAVRGIVSGVRNDAMHRELTAYGEEAPQLNIRIYQNDAQSFPHQKIIVIDGLMAFKGSANLTDFGWRKAAQGREVIEPVTDVAEVLDLHNRFFSPTWAAADQREQADKISMSI
;
A
#
# COMPACT_ATOMS: atom_id res chain seq x y z
N VAL A 1 7.44 3.84 15.44
CA VAL A 1 6.07 4.00 14.93
C VAL A 1 5.81 2.91 13.91
N ALA A 2 4.78 2.07 14.10
CA ALA A 2 4.50 1.01 13.14
C ALA A 2 4.01 1.59 11.80
N VAL A 3 4.60 1.14 10.70
CA VAL A 3 4.24 1.51 9.32
C VAL A 3 3.57 0.31 8.66
N ARG A 4 2.47 0.55 7.95
CA ARG A 4 1.72 -0.49 7.25
C ARG A 4 1.66 -0.16 5.77
N GLY A 5 2.01 -1.11 4.92
CA GLY A 5 2.09 -0.93 3.46
C GLY A 5 1.28 -1.98 2.71
N ILE A 6 0.55 -1.54 1.69
CA ILE A 6 -0.10 -2.45 0.74
C ILE A 6 0.60 -2.28 -0.60
N VAL A 7 1.13 -3.38 -1.12
CA VAL A 7 1.79 -3.41 -2.42
C VAL A 7 1.00 -4.31 -3.34
N SER A 8 0.73 -3.80 -4.53
CA SER A 8 0.08 -4.53 -5.62
C SER A 8 0.90 -4.32 -6.88
N GLY A 9 0.63 -5.11 -7.92
CA GLY A 9 1.34 -4.91 -9.19
C GLY A 9 2.75 -5.47 -9.23
N VAL A 10 3.16 -6.35 -8.31
CA VAL A 10 4.49 -6.98 -8.32
C VAL A 10 4.60 -7.91 -9.54
N ARG A 11 5.55 -7.63 -10.43
CA ARG A 11 5.66 -8.31 -11.74
C ARG A 11 6.79 -9.34 -11.85
N ASN A 12 7.75 -9.32 -10.93
CA ASN A 12 8.92 -10.20 -11.00
C ASN A 12 9.40 -10.65 -9.62
N ASP A 13 10.11 -11.78 -9.60
CA ASP A 13 10.60 -12.43 -8.38
C ASP A 13 11.66 -11.62 -7.65
N ALA A 14 12.42 -10.80 -8.38
CA ALA A 14 13.40 -9.91 -7.77
C ALA A 14 12.72 -8.89 -6.85
N MET A 15 11.67 -8.21 -7.33
CA MET A 15 10.90 -7.26 -6.54
C MET A 15 10.15 -7.94 -5.39
N HIS A 16 9.62 -9.14 -5.61
CA HIS A 16 9.01 -9.91 -4.53
C HIS A 16 10.03 -10.19 -3.42
N ARG A 17 11.24 -10.63 -3.78
CA ARG A 17 12.33 -10.88 -2.82
C ARG A 17 12.73 -9.61 -2.07
N GLU A 18 12.88 -8.46 -2.75
CA GLU A 18 13.17 -7.19 -2.07
C GLU A 18 12.13 -6.85 -1.00
N LEU A 19 10.85 -7.12 -1.28
CA LEU A 19 9.75 -6.83 -0.36
C LEU A 19 9.62 -7.82 0.80
N THR A 20 10.18 -9.03 0.70
CA THR A 20 9.95 -10.10 1.68
C THR A 20 11.20 -10.62 2.39
N ALA A 21 12.39 -10.51 1.78
CA ALA A 21 13.61 -11.16 2.29
C ALA A 21 14.40 -10.31 3.29
N TYR A 22 14.17 -8.99 3.33
CA TYR A 22 14.98 -8.03 4.09
C TYR A 22 14.18 -7.29 5.17
N GLY A 23 13.22 -7.96 5.81
CA GLY A 23 12.35 -7.34 6.83
C GLY A 23 13.11 -6.70 8.00
N GLU A 24 14.30 -7.21 8.33
CA GLU A 24 15.17 -6.67 9.38
C GLU A 24 15.72 -5.27 9.07
N GLU A 25 15.77 -4.86 7.80
CA GLU A 25 16.22 -3.51 7.42
C GLU A 25 15.18 -2.44 7.73
N ALA A 26 13.90 -2.85 7.87
CA ALA A 26 12.78 -1.98 8.19
C ALA A 26 11.86 -2.65 9.23
N PRO A 27 12.31 -2.86 10.49
CA PRO A 27 11.62 -3.71 11.46
C PRO A 27 10.24 -3.18 11.90
N GLN A 28 9.93 -1.91 11.60
CA GLN A 28 8.63 -1.31 11.89
C GLN A 28 7.68 -1.33 10.69
N LEU A 29 8.11 -1.84 9.54
CA LEU A 29 7.33 -1.90 8.31
C LEU A 29 6.66 -3.27 8.18
N ASN A 30 5.33 -3.29 8.15
CA ASN A 30 4.55 -4.47 7.83
C ASN A 30 3.91 -4.28 6.46
N ILE A 31 4.23 -5.15 5.50
CA ILE A 31 3.75 -5.07 4.12
C ILE A 31 2.81 -6.23 3.82
N ARG A 32 1.74 -5.95 3.08
CA ARG A 32 0.88 -6.95 2.45
C ARG A 32 1.01 -6.86 0.94
N ILE A 33 1.30 -7.99 0.32
CA ILE A 33 1.51 -8.08 -1.13
C ILE A 33 0.28 -8.74 -1.77
N TYR A 34 -0.34 -8.05 -2.72
CA TYR A 34 -1.42 -8.56 -3.55
C TYR A 34 -0.86 -9.00 -4.90
N GLN A 35 -1.09 -10.27 -5.26
CA GLN A 35 -0.67 -10.79 -6.56
C GLN A 35 -1.52 -10.23 -7.71
N ASN A 36 -0.90 -10.14 -8.89
CA ASN A 36 -1.43 -9.46 -10.08
C ASN A 36 -2.60 -10.18 -10.77
N ASP A 37 -2.87 -11.43 -10.38
CA ASP A 37 -3.86 -12.33 -10.95
C ASP A 37 -5.27 -12.16 -10.34
N ALA A 38 -5.41 -11.35 -9.28
CA ALA A 38 -6.71 -11.00 -8.74
C ALA A 38 -7.48 -10.11 -9.73
N GLN A 39 -8.67 -10.55 -10.14
CA GLN A 39 -9.60 -9.80 -11.02
C GLN A 39 -9.91 -8.38 -10.50
N SER A 40 -9.71 -8.15 -9.20
CA SER A 40 -9.64 -6.84 -8.56
C SER A 40 -8.43 -6.78 -7.61
N PHE A 41 -7.53 -5.82 -7.81
CA PHE A 41 -6.43 -5.55 -6.88
C PHE A 41 -6.40 -4.07 -6.48
N PRO A 42 -5.84 -3.71 -5.31
CA PRO A 42 -5.79 -2.33 -4.86
C PRO A 42 -4.90 -1.49 -5.77
N HIS A 43 -5.45 -0.56 -6.54
CA HIS A 43 -4.70 0.30 -7.46
C HIS A 43 -4.49 1.74 -6.92
N GLN A 44 -4.78 1.95 -5.64
CA GLN A 44 -4.78 3.28 -5.04
C GLN A 44 -3.36 3.68 -4.67
N LYS A 45 -3.03 4.94 -4.92
CA LYS A 45 -1.71 5.52 -4.64
C LYS A 45 -1.92 6.57 -3.58
N ILE A 46 -1.82 6.14 -2.32
CA ILE A 46 -2.09 6.97 -1.16
C ILE A 46 -1.09 6.68 -0.04
N ILE A 47 -0.66 7.74 0.65
CA ILE A 47 0.07 7.69 1.92
C ILE A 47 -0.76 8.45 2.95
N VAL A 48 -0.93 7.90 4.15
CA VAL A 48 -1.54 8.60 5.29
C VAL A 48 -0.53 8.60 6.44
N ILE A 49 -0.30 9.77 7.03
CA ILE A 49 0.64 9.99 8.13
C ILE A 49 -0.16 10.44 9.35
N ASP A 50 -0.15 9.61 10.39
CA ASP A 50 -0.75 9.84 11.72
C ASP A 50 -2.23 10.24 11.73
N GLY A 51 -2.94 10.09 10.60
CA GLY A 51 -4.30 10.60 10.43
C GLY A 51 -4.40 12.12 10.33
N LEU A 52 -3.26 12.81 10.14
CA LEU A 52 -3.16 14.27 10.08
C LEU A 52 -2.82 14.80 8.68
N MET A 53 -2.17 13.97 7.86
CA MET A 53 -1.78 14.31 6.50
C MET A 53 -1.96 13.11 5.59
N ALA A 54 -2.37 13.36 4.35
CA ALA A 54 -2.33 12.36 3.29
C ALA A 54 -1.66 12.90 2.04
N PHE A 55 -1.08 12.00 1.25
CA PHE A 55 -0.68 12.26 -0.12
C PHE A 55 -1.50 11.35 -1.02
N LYS A 56 -2.21 11.91 -1.99
CA LYS A 56 -2.97 11.16 -3.00
C LYS A 56 -2.58 11.63 -4.39
N GLY A 57 -2.84 10.82 -5.41
CA GLY A 57 -2.66 11.26 -6.80
C GLY A 57 -2.45 10.12 -7.78
N SER A 58 -1.80 10.45 -8.90
CA SER A 58 -1.56 9.52 -10.00
C SER A 58 -0.18 8.85 -9.94
N ALA A 59 0.76 9.43 -9.18
CA ALA A 59 2.13 8.92 -9.06
C ALA A 59 2.17 7.58 -8.29
N ASN A 60 2.78 6.55 -8.89
CA ASN A 60 3.17 5.36 -8.14
C ASN A 60 4.22 5.71 -7.08
N LEU A 61 4.25 4.95 -5.98
CA LEU A 61 5.23 5.08 -4.89
C LEU A 61 6.59 4.47 -5.29
N THR A 62 7.14 4.96 -6.40
CA THR A 62 8.45 4.58 -6.94
C THR A 62 9.23 5.83 -7.29
N ASP A 63 10.56 5.73 -7.28
CA ASP A 63 11.43 6.83 -7.70
C ASP A 63 11.02 7.38 -9.07
N PHE A 64 10.72 6.50 -10.02
CA PHE A 64 10.29 6.91 -11.36
C PHE A 64 8.97 7.71 -11.35
N GLY A 65 7.98 7.27 -10.58
CA GLY A 65 6.70 7.99 -10.43
C GLY A 65 6.89 9.38 -9.84
N TRP A 66 7.72 9.49 -8.80
CA TRP A 66 8.01 10.76 -8.13
C TRP A 66 8.87 11.70 -8.98
N ARG A 67 9.82 11.18 -9.78
CA ARG A 67 10.59 11.98 -10.74
C ARG A 67 9.71 12.53 -11.85
N LYS A 68 8.68 11.80 -12.29
CA LYS A 68 7.66 12.32 -13.21
C LYS A 68 6.82 13.41 -12.57
N ALA A 69 6.40 13.24 -11.31
CA ALA A 69 5.66 14.27 -10.57
C ALA A 69 6.47 15.57 -10.46
N ALA A 70 7.77 15.48 -10.17
CA ALA A 70 8.68 16.63 -10.14
C ALA A 70 8.81 17.37 -11.49
N GLN A 71 8.40 16.73 -12.58
CA GLN A 71 8.38 17.30 -13.93
C GLN A 71 6.96 17.68 -14.39
N GLY A 72 5.97 17.66 -13.48
CA GLY A 72 4.56 17.96 -13.78
C GLY A 72 3.85 16.87 -14.61
N ARG A 73 4.42 15.65 -14.69
CA ARG A 73 3.87 14.54 -15.49
C ARG A 73 3.02 13.56 -14.69
N GLU A 74 2.95 13.75 -13.38
CA GLU A 74 2.08 13.03 -12.45
C GLU A 74 1.63 14.03 -11.38
N VAL A 75 0.48 13.77 -10.75
CA VAL A 75 -0.05 14.60 -9.68
C VAL A 75 0.24 13.95 -8.33
N ILE A 76 0.73 14.76 -7.40
CA ILE A 76 0.79 14.45 -5.96
C ILE A 76 0.10 15.62 -5.26
N GLU A 77 -1.00 15.32 -4.57
CA GLU A 77 -1.80 16.28 -3.83
C GLU A 77 -1.59 16.04 -2.33
N PRO A 78 -0.96 16.97 -1.60
CA PRO A 78 -0.96 16.94 -0.15
C PRO A 78 -2.32 17.38 0.38
N VAL A 79 -2.87 16.59 1.31
CA VAL A 79 -4.14 16.84 1.98
C VAL A 79 -3.86 17.00 3.47
N THR A 80 -4.27 18.13 4.05
CA THR A 80 -4.11 18.47 5.47
C THR A 80 -5.43 18.74 6.19
N ASP A 81 -6.56 18.72 5.47
CA ASP A 81 -7.87 18.69 6.10
C ASP A 81 -8.04 17.33 6.81
N VAL A 82 -8.10 17.37 8.14
CA VAL A 82 -8.14 16.15 8.96
C VAL A 82 -9.37 15.29 8.66
N ALA A 83 -10.52 15.90 8.35
CA ALA A 83 -11.72 15.14 8.02
C ALA A 83 -11.54 14.40 6.69
N GLU A 84 -10.93 15.05 5.69
CA GLU A 84 -10.60 14.40 4.43
C GLU A 84 -9.53 13.31 4.60
N VAL A 85 -8.50 13.54 5.41
CA VAL A 85 -7.46 12.53 5.69
C VAL A 85 -8.09 11.28 6.31
N LEU A 86 -8.99 11.44 7.28
CA LEU A 86 -9.70 10.34 7.91
C LEU A 86 -10.62 9.61 6.93
N ASP A 87 -11.34 10.34 6.06
CA ASP A 87 -12.15 9.72 5.00
C ASP A 87 -11.28 8.89 4.06
N LEU A 88 -10.20 9.45 3.53
CA LEU A 88 -9.29 8.75 2.62
C LEU A 88 -8.71 7.48 3.25
N HIS A 89 -8.29 7.56 4.52
CA HIS A 89 -7.80 6.42 5.28
C HIS A 89 -8.86 5.32 5.42
N ASN A 90 -10.05 5.69 5.89
CA ASN A 90 -11.14 4.76 6.19
C ASN A 90 -11.80 4.18 4.93
N ARG A 91 -11.77 4.91 3.82
CA ARG A 91 -12.36 4.51 2.55
C ARG A 91 -11.44 3.61 1.73
N PHE A 92 -10.13 3.87 1.73
CA PHE A 92 -9.20 3.18 0.84
C PHE A 92 -8.21 2.26 1.55
N PHE A 93 -7.54 2.74 2.61
CA PHE A 93 -6.46 1.98 3.22
C PHE A 93 -7.00 0.92 4.20
N SER A 94 -7.78 1.33 5.19
CA SER A 94 -8.21 0.46 6.30
C SER A 94 -9.01 -0.76 5.86
N PRO A 95 -10.00 -0.65 4.94
CA PRO A 95 -10.76 -1.81 4.48
C PRO A 95 -9.90 -2.80 3.71
N THR A 96 -9.00 -2.28 2.85
CA THR A 96 -8.08 -3.10 2.08
C THR A 96 -7.13 -3.85 3.01
N TRP A 97 -6.56 -3.15 3.99
CA TRP A 97 -5.72 -3.78 5.01
C TRP A 97 -6.51 -4.90 5.71
N ALA A 98 -7.64 -4.60 6.35
CA ALA A 98 -8.42 -5.58 7.10
C ALA A 98 -8.87 -6.80 6.27
N ALA A 99 -9.19 -6.62 4.98
CA ALA A 99 -9.60 -7.72 4.12
C ALA A 99 -8.48 -8.74 3.85
N ALA A 100 -7.21 -8.32 3.85
CA ALA A 100 -6.10 -9.25 3.72
C ALA A 100 -5.95 -10.16 4.96
N ASP A 101 -6.25 -9.68 6.17
CA ASP A 101 -6.22 -10.53 7.38
C ASP A 101 -7.20 -11.69 7.24
N GLN A 102 -8.40 -11.41 6.73
CA GLN A 102 -9.45 -12.42 6.58
C GLN A 102 -9.09 -13.48 5.53
N ARG A 103 -8.42 -13.09 4.43
CA ARG A 103 -7.92 -14.03 3.41
C ARG A 103 -6.81 -14.92 3.97
N GLU A 104 -5.81 -14.32 4.60
CA GLU A 104 -4.69 -15.08 5.17
C GLU A 104 -5.17 -16.07 6.25
N GLN A 105 -6.19 -15.69 7.02
CA GLN A 105 -6.80 -16.57 8.02
C GLN A 105 -7.64 -17.69 7.38
N ALA A 106 -8.37 -17.40 6.30
CA ALA A 106 -9.13 -18.41 5.55
C ALA A 106 -8.22 -19.44 4.86
N ASP A 107 -7.08 -19.01 4.30
CA ASP A 107 -6.10 -19.90 3.66
C ASP A 107 -5.46 -20.84 4.70
N LYS A 108 -5.09 -20.32 5.89
CA LYS A 108 -4.55 -21.14 6.99
C LYS A 108 -5.53 -22.21 7.48
N ILE A 109 -6.83 -21.89 7.56
CA ILE A 109 -7.87 -22.86 7.94
C ILE A 109 -8.03 -23.93 6.86
N SER A 110 -8.01 -23.54 5.58
CA SER A 110 -8.20 -24.45 4.44
C SER A 110 -7.02 -25.42 4.24
N MET A 111 -5.80 -25.06 4.63
CA MET A 111 -4.63 -25.95 4.59
C MET A 111 -4.52 -26.91 5.80
N SER A 112 -5.40 -26.75 6.79
CA SER A 112 -5.39 -27.53 8.04
C SER A 112 -6.49 -28.62 8.11
N ILE A 113 -7.26 -28.78 7.03
CA ILE A 113 -8.33 -29.79 6.86
C ILE A 113 -7.90 -30.75 5.74
#